data_AF-A0A947N7I7-F1
#
_entry.id   AF-A0A947N7I7-F1
#
_cell.length_a   1.000
_cell.length_b   1.000
_cell.length_c   1.000
_cell.angle_alpha   90.00
_cell.angle_beta   90.00
_cell.angle_gamma   90.00
#
_symmetry.space_group_name_H-M   'P 1'
#
loop_
_entity.id
_entity.type
_entity.pdbx_description
1 polymer ?
#
loop_
_entity_poly.entity_id
_entity_poly.type
_entity_poly.pdbx_seq_one_letter_code
_entity_poly.pdbx_strand_id
1 'polypeptide(L)'
;MADILSPELAALLDKSALVGISYFDINGDALQQRMLAGTVVRVTIKDGITLRQHNEEEFTLPSSMAPWFLAPAGNYKTSDGEAVSNPDYLVTWNVHRCQDTDKPEGEHQWWEWVANTTPPSVG
;
A
#
# COMPACT_ATOMS: atom_id res chain seq x y z
N MET A 1 -26.00 11.22 6.57
CA MET A 1 -24.91 10.70 7.42
C MET A 1 -23.62 11.11 6.77
N ALA A 2 -22.96 12.15 7.28
CA ALA A 2 -21.65 12.55 6.77
C ALA A 2 -20.67 11.47 7.21
N ASP A 3 -20.15 10.71 6.25
CA ASP A 3 -18.94 9.92 6.44
C ASP A 3 -17.87 10.95 6.82
N ILE A 4 -17.57 11.02 8.12
CA ILE A 4 -16.52 11.89 8.64
C ILE A 4 -15.22 11.33 8.10
N LEU A 5 -14.85 11.81 6.92
CA LEU A 5 -13.49 11.73 6.41
C LEU A 5 -12.61 12.31 7.52
N SER A 6 -11.75 11.48 8.11
CA SER A 6 -10.71 11.99 8.99
C SER A 6 -9.96 13.08 8.22
N PRO A 7 -9.75 14.28 8.81
CA PRO A 7 -9.15 15.42 8.09
C PRO A 7 -7.79 15.08 7.49
N GLU A 8 -7.07 14.18 8.15
CA GLU A 8 -5.84 13.54 7.67
C GLU A 8 -6.06 12.75 6.37
N LEU A 9 -7.07 11.86 6.28
CA LEU A 9 -7.39 11.11 5.06
C LEU A 9 -7.82 12.04 3.93
N ALA A 10 -8.61 13.08 4.23
CA ALA A 10 -9.00 14.07 3.24
C ALA A 10 -7.79 14.80 2.63
N ALA A 11 -6.71 15.00 3.39
CA ALA A 11 -5.48 15.62 2.91
C ALA A 11 -4.69 14.73 1.93
N LEU A 12 -5.01 13.43 1.84
CA LEU A 12 -4.44 12.52 0.85
C LEU A 12 -5.13 12.63 -0.51
N LEU A 13 -6.35 13.14 -0.59
CA LEU A 13 -7.08 13.22 -1.85
C LEU A 13 -6.31 14.09 -2.86
N ASP A 14 -6.27 13.67 -4.12
CA ASP A 14 -5.51 14.31 -5.22
C ASP A 14 -3.98 14.28 -5.03
N LYS A 15 -3.48 13.54 -4.04
CA LYS A 15 -2.03 13.42 -3.80
C LYS A 15 -1.42 12.23 -4.51
N SER A 16 -0.19 12.43 -4.96
CA SER A 16 0.60 11.36 -5.58
C SER A 16 1.23 10.50 -4.49
N ALA A 17 1.02 9.18 -4.57
CA ALA A 17 1.59 8.25 -3.62
C ALA A 17 2.26 7.08 -4.35
N LEU A 18 3.46 6.74 -3.88
CA LEU A 18 4.18 5.56 -4.30
C LEU A 18 3.94 4.44 -3.29
N VAL A 19 3.27 3.39 -3.73
CA VAL A 19 2.87 2.24 -2.94
C VAL A 19 3.83 1.08 -3.22
N GLY A 20 4.57 0.62 -2.20
CA GLY A 20 5.40 -0.58 -2.25
C GLY A 20 4.75 -1.72 -1.47
N ILE A 21 4.46 -2.82 -2.14
CA ILE A 21 3.84 -4.01 -1.55
C ILE A 21 4.86 -5.15 -1.58
N SER A 22 5.28 -5.62 -0.42
CA SER A 22 6.22 -6.73 -0.28
C SER A 22 5.48 -7.98 0.16
N TYR A 23 5.51 -9.02 -0.66
CA TYR A 23 4.90 -10.31 -0.37
C TYR A 23 5.92 -11.20 0.33
N PHE A 24 5.50 -11.84 1.42
CA PHE A 24 6.29 -12.79 2.20
C PHE A 24 5.58 -14.13 2.25
N ASP A 25 6.34 -15.22 2.22
CA ASP A 25 5.82 -16.58 2.36
C ASP A 25 5.50 -16.91 3.84
N ILE A 26 4.91 -18.08 4.09
CA ILE A 26 4.60 -18.58 5.45
C ILE A 26 5.85 -18.70 6.34
N ASN A 27 7.03 -18.82 5.72
CA ASN A 27 8.31 -18.89 6.39
C ASN A 27 8.90 -17.50 6.72
N GLY A 28 8.28 -16.42 6.23
CA GLY A 28 8.79 -15.05 6.34
C GLY A 28 9.79 -14.66 5.26
N ASP A 29 10.05 -15.54 4.29
CA ASP A 29 10.91 -15.24 3.15
C ASP A 29 10.24 -14.27 2.16
N ALA A 30 10.98 -13.27 1.70
CA ALA A 30 10.49 -12.31 0.72
C ALA A 30 10.26 -13.00 -0.64
N LEU A 31 9.01 -13.11 -1.05
CA LEU A 31 8.61 -13.71 -2.33
C LEU A 31 8.81 -12.73 -3.48
N GLN A 32 8.20 -11.55 -3.36
CA GLN A 32 8.20 -10.55 -4.42
C GLN A 32 7.88 -9.17 -3.85
N GLN A 33 8.40 -8.12 -4.49
CA GLN A 33 8.01 -6.74 -4.21
C GLN A 33 7.35 -6.14 -5.46
N ARG A 34 6.19 -5.51 -5.28
CA ARG A 34 5.47 -4.74 -6.29
C ARG A 34 5.44 -3.28 -5.87
N MET A 35 6.06 -2.41 -6.64
CA MET A 35 5.97 -0.96 -6.49
C MET A 35 5.04 -0.41 -7.56
N LEU A 36 4.05 0.36 -7.15
CA LEU A 36 3.09 1.02 -8.01
C LEU A 36 2.95 2.48 -7.58
N ALA A 37 2.80 3.37 -8.54
CA ALA A 37 2.48 4.77 -8.27
C ALA A 37 1.06 5.04 -8.71
N GLY A 38 0.36 5.85 -7.92
CA GLY A 38 -0.98 6.27 -8.23
C GLY A 38 -1.32 7.58 -7.54
N THR A 39 -2.38 8.21 -8.04
CA THR A 39 -2.96 9.40 -7.41
C THR A 39 -4.17 9.00 -6.62
N VAL A 40 -4.29 9.48 -5.39
CA VAL A 40 -5.45 9.18 -4.53
C VAL A 40 -6.69 9.84 -5.11
N VAL A 41 -7.62 9.03 -5.59
CA VAL A 41 -8.89 9.50 -6.17
C VAL A 41 -10.05 9.36 -5.19
N ARG A 42 -9.90 8.48 -4.19
CA ARG A 42 -10.95 8.22 -3.19
C ARG A 42 -10.33 7.84 -1.85
N VAL A 43 -10.94 8.30 -0.77
CA VAL A 43 -10.54 7.98 0.60
C VAL A 43 -11.82 7.79 1.39
N THR A 44 -11.99 6.66 2.06
CA THR A 44 -13.17 6.37 2.88
C THR A 44 -12.75 5.47 4.04
N ILE A 45 -13.30 5.67 5.23
CA ILE A 45 -12.99 4.79 6.38
C ILE A 45 -13.42 3.34 6.11
N LYS A 46 -14.58 3.17 5.46
CA LYS A 46 -15.17 1.86 5.14
C LYS A 46 -14.51 1.16 3.95
N ASP A 47 -14.37 1.87 2.83
CA ASP A 47 -13.83 1.31 1.59
C ASP A 47 -12.30 1.31 1.53
N GLY A 48 -11.63 2.16 2.31
CA GLY A 48 -10.18 2.34 2.23
C GLY A 48 -9.75 3.53 1.35
N ILE A 49 -8.51 3.49 0.89
CA ILE A 49 -7.88 4.53 0.08
C ILE A 49 -7.73 3.98 -1.34
N THR A 50 -8.48 4.51 -2.29
CA THR A 50 -8.38 4.14 -3.71
C THR A 50 -7.42 5.08 -4.41
N LEU A 51 -6.38 4.49 -5.01
CA LEU A 51 -5.41 5.15 -5.86
C LEU A 51 -5.67 4.77 -7.31
N ARG A 52 -5.60 5.73 -8.22
CA ARG A 52 -5.63 5.48 -9.66
C ARG A 52 -4.20 5.52 -10.20
N GLN A 53 -3.79 4.41 -10.80
CA GLN A 53 -2.51 4.28 -11.49
C GLN A 53 -2.56 4.92 -12.88
N HIS A 54 -1.40 5.07 -13.52
CA HIS A 54 -1.32 5.64 -14.87
C HIS A 54 -2.03 4.77 -15.93
N ASN A 55 -2.02 3.45 -15.77
CA ASN A 55 -2.75 2.50 -16.63
C ASN A 55 -4.27 2.46 -16.39
N GLU A 56 -4.84 3.48 -15.74
CA GLU A 56 -6.25 3.55 -15.34
C GLU A 56 -6.70 2.45 -14.34
N GLU A 57 -5.75 1.64 -13.85
CA GLU A 57 -6.00 0.65 -12.81
C GLU A 57 -6.27 1.34 -11.47
N GLU A 58 -7.32 0.90 -10.78
CA GLU A 58 -7.69 1.39 -9.46
C GLU A 58 -7.24 0.40 -8.40
N PHE A 59 -6.40 0.86 -7.49
CA PHE A 59 -5.86 0.07 -6.41
C PHE A 59 -6.40 0.57 -5.08
N THR A 60 -7.10 -0.28 -4.34
CA THR A 60 -7.67 0.09 -3.04
C THR A 60 -6.83 -0.49 -1.91
N LEU A 61 -6.28 0.41 -1.10
CA LEU A 61 -5.57 0.10 0.13
C LEU A 61 -6.50 0.18 1.33
N PRO A 62 -6.16 -0.47 2.45
CA PRO A 62 -6.84 -0.24 3.71
C PRO A 62 -6.81 1.25 4.10
N SER A 63 -7.82 1.72 4.84
CA SER A 63 -7.94 3.09 5.36
C SER A 63 -6.89 3.46 6.44
N SER A 64 -5.81 2.69 6.53
CA SER A 64 -4.73 2.89 7.49
C SER A 64 -3.75 3.96 7.00
N MET A 65 -3.57 5.01 7.81
CA MET A 65 -2.50 6.00 7.62
C MET A 65 -1.15 5.59 8.24
N ALA A 66 -1.11 4.49 9.00
CA ALA A 66 0.11 4.00 9.63
C ALA A 66 1.32 3.85 8.68
N PRO A 67 1.16 3.38 7.42
CA PRO A 67 2.27 3.27 6.49
C PRO A 67 2.46 4.50 5.58
N TRP A 68 1.75 5.61 5.80
CA TRP A 68 1.85 6.81 4.97
C TRP A 68 2.96 7.73 5.47
N PHE A 69 4.03 7.82 4.70
CA PHE A 69 5.17 8.70 4.98
C PHE A 69 5.25 9.79 3.92
N LEU A 70 5.72 10.97 4.29
CA LEU A 70 6.07 12.00 3.30
C LEU A 70 7.23 11.49 2.45
N ALA A 71 7.03 11.45 1.14
CA ALA A 71 8.11 11.04 0.26
C ALA A 71 9.13 12.16 0.11
N PRO A 72 10.44 11.89 0.27
CA PRO A 72 11.43 12.88 -0.07
C PRO A 72 11.38 13.16 -1.58
N ALA A 73 11.58 14.43 -1.95
CA ALA A 73 11.73 14.83 -3.34
C ALA A 73 12.89 14.05 -3.97
N GLY A 74 12.61 13.38 -5.08
CA GLY A 74 13.53 12.43 -5.71
C GLY A 74 12.91 11.76 -6.92
N ASN A 75 13.71 10.97 -7.63
CA ASN A 75 13.25 10.15 -8.74
C ASN A 75 13.11 8.71 -8.25
N TYR A 76 11.89 8.21 -8.27
CA TYR A 76 11.53 6.86 -7.91
C TYR A 76 11.22 6.06 -9.16
N LYS A 77 11.28 4.74 -9.05
CA LYS A 77 10.95 3.83 -10.13
C LYS A 77 9.95 2.80 -9.63
N THR A 78 8.86 2.60 -10.36
CA THR A 78 7.89 1.54 -10.07
C THR A 78 8.39 0.20 -10.60
N SER A 79 7.73 -0.90 -10.22
CA SER A 79 8.06 -2.23 -10.74
C SER A 79 7.82 -2.35 -12.25
N ASP A 80 6.94 -1.52 -12.82
CA ASP A 80 6.69 -1.45 -14.27
C ASP A 80 7.82 -0.72 -15.03
N GLY A 81 8.71 -0.06 -14.29
CA GLY A 81 9.79 0.73 -14.85
C GLY A 81 9.43 2.19 -15.10
N GLU A 82 8.23 2.61 -14.70
CA GLU A 82 7.77 4.00 -14.76
C GLU A 82 8.57 4.86 -13.77
N ALA A 83 9.08 6.00 -14.26
CA ALA A 83 9.78 6.98 -13.45
C ALA A 83 8.77 7.93 -12.80
N VAL A 84 8.82 7.98 -11.47
CA VAL A 84 7.94 8.80 -10.64
C VAL A 84 8.79 9.87 -9.98
N SER A 85 8.65 11.11 -10.42
CA SER A 85 9.40 12.23 -9.87
C SER A 85 8.58 12.92 -8.78
N ASN A 86 9.17 13.05 -7.59
CA ASN A 86 8.63 13.77 -6.44
C ASN A 86 7.19 13.37 -6.06
N PRO A 87 6.95 12.10 -5.67
CA PRO A 87 5.67 11.75 -5.06
C PRO A 87 5.45 12.58 -3.78
N ASP A 88 4.20 12.80 -3.38
CA ASP A 88 3.88 13.45 -2.10
C ASP A 88 4.06 12.45 -0.94
N TYR A 89 3.67 11.19 -1.16
CA TYR A 89 3.65 10.15 -0.12
C TYR A 89 4.31 8.84 -0.56
N LEU A 90 4.93 8.15 0.40
CA LEU A 90 5.42 6.78 0.30
C LEU A 90 4.56 5.90 1.21
N VAL A 91 4.00 4.85 0.64
CA VAL A 91 3.17 3.89 1.36
C VAL A 91 3.78 2.51 1.20
N THR A 92 4.05 1.81 2.29
CA THR A 92 4.61 0.45 2.21
C THR A 92 3.77 -0.56 2.99
N TRP A 93 3.45 -1.67 2.32
CA TRP A 93 2.64 -2.76 2.86
C TRP A 93 3.41 -4.06 2.77
N ASN A 94 3.43 -4.80 3.87
CA ASN A 94 3.98 -6.14 3.92
C ASN A 94 2.82 -7.13 3.96
N VAL A 95 2.74 -8.00 2.97
CA VAL A 95 1.69 -8.99 2.83
C VAL A 95 2.28 -10.34 3.20
N HIS A 96 1.99 -10.80 4.42
CA HIS A 96 2.47 -12.07 4.92
C HIS A 96 1.48 -13.18 4.58
N ARG A 97 1.95 -14.25 3.95
CA ARG A 97 1.15 -15.45 3.75
C ARG A 97 1.03 -16.16 5.10
N CYS A 98 -0.18 -16.41 5.55
CA CYS A 98 -0.45 -17.20 6.74
C CYS A 98 -1.18 -18.47 6.35
N GLN A 99 -0.77 -19.58 6.97
CA GLN A 99 -1.41 -20.87 6.85
C GLN A 99 -1.58 -21.44 8.25
N ASP A 100 -2.77 -21.98 8.54
CA ASP A 100 -3.00 -22.70 9.78
C ASP A 100 -2.36 -24.09 9.69
N THR A 101 -1.25 -24.31 10.38
CA THR A 101 -0.50 -25.58 10.35
C THR A 101 -1.12 -26.65 11.28
N ASP A 102 -2.09 -26.28 12.13
CA ASP A 102 -2.61 -27.14 13.20
C ASP A 102 -3.85 -27.97 12.81
N LYS A 103 -4.49 -27.71 11.65
CA LYS A 103 -5.71 -28.42 11.24
C LYS A 103 -5.56 -29.28 9.99
N PRO A 104 -5.87 -30.60 10.05
CA PRO A 104 -5.96 -31.44 8.86
C PRO A 104 -7.23 -31.08 8.07
N GLU A 105 -7.04 -30.86 6.77
CA GLU A 105 -8.06 -30.58 5.75
C GLU A 105 -8.91 -29.31 5.95
N GLY A 106 -8.43 -28.24 5.32
CA GLY A 106 -9.18 -27.02 5.07
C GLY A 106 -8.23 -25.94 4.57
N GLU A 107 -8.34 -25.58 3.31
CA GLU A 107 -7.49 -24.61 2.60
C GLU A 107 -7.71 -23.18 3.12
N HIS A 108 -7.29 -22.89 4.35
CA HIS A 108 -7.34 -21.54 4.91
C HIS A 108 -5.96 -20.90 4.76
N GLN A 109 -5.62 -20.56 3.51
CA GLN A 109 -4.51 -19.66 3.24
C GLN A 109 -5.08 -18.25 3.17
N TRP A 110 -4.59 -17.36 4.01
CA TRP A 110 -4.93 -15.94 3.93
C TRP A 110 -3.67 -15.09 3.80
N TRP A 111 -3.88 -13.89 3.28
CA TRP A 111 -2.85 -12.88 3.17
C TRP A 111 -3.11 -11.84 4.25
N GLU A 112 -2.18 -11.70 5.18
CA GLU A 112 -2.23 -10.68 6.22
C GLU A 112 -1.55 -9.41 5.72
N TRP A 113 -2.31 -8.32 5.62
CA TRP A 113 -1.80 -7.00 5.26
C TRP A 113 -1.27 -6.29 6.50
N VAL A 114 0.04 -6.18 6.58
CA VAL A 114 0.75 -5.50 7.66
C VAL A 114 1.22 -4.14 7.15
N ALA A 115 0.66 -3.06 7.70
CA ALA A 115 1.12 -1.71 7.42
C ALA A 115 2.57 -1.57 7.92
N ASN A 116 3.49 -1.20 7.03
CA ASN A 116 4.86 -0.98 7.46
C ASN A 116 4.94 0.39 8.16
N THR A 117 5.13 0.38 9.47
CA THR A 117 5.31 1.60 10.27
C THR A 117 6.76 2.09 10.28
N THR A 118 7.65 1.41 9.55
CA THR A 118 9.05 1.80 9.43
C THR A 118 9.21 2.61 8.15
N PRO A 119 9.78 3.83 8.22
CA PRO A 119 10.03 4.60 7.02
C PRO A 119 10.98 3.82 6.11
N PRO A 120 10.67 3.67 4.81
CA PRO A 120 11.59 3.03 3.88
C PRO A 120 12.86 3.89 3.79
N SER A 121 14.02 3.32 4.14
CA SER A 121 15.31 3.95 3.89
C SER A 121 15.58 3.94 2.40
N VAL A 122 15.32 5.07 1.73
CA VAL A 122 15.75 5.32 0.37
C VAL A 122 17.23 5.74 0.43
N GLY A 123 18.11 4.78 0.19
CA GLY A 123 19.57 4.96 0.18
C GLY A 123 20.10 5.18 -1.23
#